data_AF-A0A7C1CD87-F1
#
_entry.id   AF-A0A7C1CD87-F1
#
_cell.length_a   1.000
_cell.length_b   1.000
_cell.length_c   1.000
_cell.angle_alpha   90.00
_cell.angle_beta   90.00
_cell.angle_gamma   90.00
#
_symmetry.space_group_name_H-M   'P 1'
#
loop_
_entity.id
_entity.type
_entity.pdbx_description
1 polymer ?
#
loop_
_entity_poly.entity_id
_entity_poly.type
_entity_poly.pdbx_seq_one_letter_code
_entity_poly.pdbx_strand_id
1 'polypeptide(L)'
;MSEKMKTSLFINRDLWEEFKLKVGSRVRLRALSRAVEELIEDEDAELVVAEELSKVAEASVPIEVKPVKPKVPLMLVKLSGS
;
A
#
# COMPACT_ATOMS: atom_id res chain seq x y z
N MET A 1 21.23 -25.80 8.57
CA MET A 1 21.35 -25.26 7.21
C MET A 1 21.36 -23.75 7.34
N SER A 2 22.22 -23.01 6.63
CA SER A 2 22.25 -21.55 6.73
C SER A 2 20.98 -20.95 6.12
N GLU A 3 20.21 -20.19 6.88
CA GLU A 3 18.96 -19.51 6.46
C GLU A 3 19.13 -18.47 5.35
N LYS A 4 20.36 -18.16 4.91
CA LYS A 4 20.65 -17.16 3.89
C LYS A 4 21.10 -17.79 2.58
N MET A 5 20.60 -17.25 1.46
CA MET A 5 21.01 -17.61 0.10
C MET A 5 21.87 -16.48 -0.50
N LYS A 6 22.99 -16.84 -1.14
CA LYS A 6 23.83 -15.88 -1.86
C LYS A 6 23.26 -15.66 -3.27
N THR A 7 22.95 -14.42 -3.59
CA THR A 7 22.39 -14.02 -4.89
C THR A 7 23.28 -12.96 -5.54
N SER A 8 23.47 -13.06 -6.86
CA SER A 8 24.10 -12.01 -7.67
C SER A 8 23.01 -11.27 -8.44
N LEU A 9 23.01 -9.93 -8.36
CA LEU A 9 22.01 -9.07 -9.00
C LEU A 9 22.70 -8.17 -10.03
N PHE A 10 22.05 -7.97 -11.17
CA PHE A 10 22.42 -6.93 -12.14
C PHE A 10 21.52 -5.71 -11.93
N ILE A 11 22.11 -4.60 -11.52
CA ILE A 11 21.40 -3.38 -11.15
C ILE A 11 21.99 -2.22 -11.95
N ASN A 12 21.16 -1.24 -12.30
CA ASN A 12 21.64 0.02 -12.86
C ASN A 12 22.67 0.65 -11.90
N ARG A 13 23.79 1.10 -12.47
CA ARG A 13 24.93 1.61 -11.69
C ARG A 13 24.56 2.83 -10.85
N ASP A 14 23.86 3.79 -11.43
CA ASP A 14 23.56 5.06 -10.77
C ASP A 14 22.59 4.85 -9.60
N LEU A 15 21.57 4.01 -9.80
CA LEU A 15 20.66 3.59 -8.73
C LEU A 15 21.40 2.89 -7.59
N TRP A 16 22.35 2.01 -7.91
CA TRP A 16 23.13 1.30 -6.89
C TRP A 16 24.05 2.24 -6.10
N GLU A 17 24.65 3.23 -6.75
CA GLU A 17 25.46 4.25 -6.06
C GLU A 17 24.60 5.12 -5.15
N GLU A 18 23.44 5.59 -5.62
CA GLU A 18 22.52 6.37 -4.80
C GLU A 18 22.02 5.58 -3.59
N PHE A 19 21.66 4.31 -3.79
CA PHE A 19 21.26 3.40 -2.74
C PHE A 19 22.36 3.23 -1.69
N LYS A 20 23.60 2.97 -2.11
CA LYS A 20 24.75 2.85 -1.20
C LYS A 20 25.01 4.12 -0.40
N LEU A 21 24.81 5.31 -0.98
CA LEU A 21 24.94 6.58 -0.27
C LEU A 21 23.87 6.72 0.81
N LYS A 22 22.60 6.42 0.47
CA LYS A 22 21.47 6.48 1.41
C LYS A 22 21.63 5.47 2.57
N VAL A 23 22.02 4.23 2.28
CA VAL A 23 22.22 3.17 3.29
C VAL A 23 23.53 3.34 4.06
N GLY A 24 24.61 3.70 3.37
CA GLY A 24 25.95 3.89 3.96
C GLY A 24 26.02 5.07 4.91
N SER A 25 25.17 6.09 4.73
CA SER A 25 24.99 7.18 5.70
C SER A 25 24.33 6.71 7.00
N ARG A 26 23.63 5.56 6.98
CA ARG A 26 22.87 5.04 8.12
C ARG A 26 23.66 3.99 8.91
N VAL A 27 24.34 3.00 8.29
CA VAL A 27 25.05 1.91 9.02
C VAL A 27 26.15 1.22 8.17
N ARG A 28 27.20 0.65 8.81
CA ARG A 28 28.35 -0.10 8.20
C ARG A 28 27.92 -1.21 7.19
N LEU A 29 28.84 -1.67 6.31
CA LEU A 29 28.68 -2.70 5.25
C LEU A 29 27.74 -3.91 5.51
N ARG A 30 27.62 -4.44 6.74
CA ARG A 30 26.62 -5.50 7.05
C ARG A 30 25.17 -5.02 6.86
N ALA A 31 24.97 -3.71 6.80
CA ALA A 31 23.68 -3.06 6.57
C ALA A 31 23.21 -3.12 5.12
N LEU A 32 24.09 -3.36 4.13
CA LEU A 32 23.66 -3.34 2.73
C LEU A 32 22.81 -4.57 2.38
N SER A 33 23.25 -5.77 2.77
CA SER A 33 22.46 -7.00 2.60
C SER A 33 21.15 -6.92 3.38
N ARG A 34 21.20 -6.34 4.59
CA ARG A 34 20.01 -6.16 5.43
C ARG A 34 19.05 -5.12 4.83
N ALA A 35 19.54 -4.03 4.28
CA ALA A 35 18.70 -3.02 3.63
C ALA A 35 18.06 -3.56 2.35
N VAL A 36 18.74 -4.47 1.64
CA VAL A 36 18.14 -5.19 0.52
C VAL A 36 17.09 -6.19 1.02
N GLU A 37 17.34 -6.92 2.10
CA GLU A 37 16.34 -7.80 2.74
C GLU A 37 15.10 -7.00 3.19
N GLU A 38 15.27 -5.88 3.90
CA GLU A 38 14.18 -5.01 4.36
C GLU A 38 13.35 -4.44 3.18
N LEU A 39 14.00 -4.03 2.08
CA LEU A 39 13.31 -3.57 0.88
C LEU A 39 12.44 -4.67 0.24
N ILE A 40 12.95 -5.91 0.20
CA ILE A 40 12.19 -7.04 -0.35
C ILE A 40 10.99 -7.35 0.56
N GLU A 41 11.20 -7.37 1.88
CA GLU A 41 10.12 -7.61 2.85
C GLU A 41 9.01 -6.54 2.77
N ASP A 42 9.40 -5.27 2.65
CA ASP A 42 8.46 -4.15 2.53
C ASP A 42 7.65 -4.22 1.21
N GLU A 43 8.30 -4.49 0.07
CA GLU A 43 7.63 -4.59 -1.24
C GLU A 43 6.69 -5.81 -1.31
N ASP A 44 7.11 -6.96 -0.78
CA ASP A 44 6.28 -8.16 -0.71
C ASP A 44 5.02 -7.92 0.17
N ALA A 45 5.16 -7.20 1.27
CA ALA A 45 4.03 -6.84 2.12
C ALA A 45 3.01 -5.95 1.40
N GLU A 46 3.48 -4.96 0.63
CA GLU A 46 2.62 -4.10 -0.19
C GLU A 46 1.88 -4.89 -1.28
N LEU A 47 2.56 -5.84 -1.95
CA LEU A 47 1.96 -6.69 -2.96
C LEU A 47 0.84 -7.58 -2.40
N VAL A 48 1.05 -8.19 -1.24
CA VAL A 48 0.03 -9.02 -0.57
C VAL A 48 -1.19 -8.17 -0.22
N VAL A 49 -0.99 -6.97 0.34
CA VAL A 49 -2.10 -6.06 0.66
C VAL A 49 -2.85 -5.63 -0.59
N ALA A 50 -2.13 -5.28 -1.67
CA ALA A 50 -2.74 -4.89 -2.93
C ALA A 50 -3.58 -6.03 -3.55
N GLU A 51 -3.08 -7.27 -3.49
CA GLU A 51 -3.80 -8.44 -3.98
C GLU A 51 -5.10 -8.67 -3.20
N GLU A 52 -5.05 -8.62 -1.87
CA GLU A 52 -6.23 -8.80 -1.03
C GLU A 52 -7.25 -7.67 -1.23
N LEU A 53 -6.79 -6.42 -1.36
CA LEU A 53 -7.67 -5.29 -1.68
C LEU A 53 -8.32 -5.44 -3.06
N SER A 54 -7.60 -5.98 -4.06
CA SER A 54 -8.17 -6.27 -5.38
C SER A 54 -9.31 -7.27 -5.28
N LYS A 55 -9.14 -8.35 -4.50
CA LYS A 55 -10.20 -9.35 -4.27
C LYS A 55 -11.44 -8.73 -3.62
N VAL A 56 -11.26 -7.83 -2.66
CA VAL A 56 -12.38 -7.10 -2.03
C VAL A 56 -13.07 -6.16 -3.02
N ALA A 57 -12.30 -5.47 -3.87
CA ALA A 57 -12.85 -4.58 -4.89
C ALA A 57 -13.63 -5.36 -5.96
N GLU A 58 -13.14 -6.52 -6.39
CA GLU A 58 -13.83 -7.42 -7.32
C GLU A 58 -15.09 -8.05 -6.72
N ALA A 59 -15.07 -8.32 -5.41
CA ALA A 59 -16.22 -8.82 -4.66
C ALA A 59 -17.28 -7.74 -4.36
N SER A 60 -17.08 -6.48 -4.80
CA SER A 60 -18.05 -5.41 -4.57
C SER A 60 -19.36 -5.70 -5.32
N VAL A 61 -20.34 -6.18 -4.57
CA VAL A 61 -21.72 -6.36 -5.03
C VAL A 61 -22.28 -4.96 -5.32
N PRO A 62 -22.94 -4.72 -6.47
CA PRO A 62 -23.57 -3.43 -6.73
C PRO A 62 -24.53 -3.09 -5.60
N ILE A 63 -24.22 -2.02 -4.87
CA ILE A 63 -25.09 -1.49 -3.82
C ILE A 63 -26.30 -0.85 -4.52
N GLU A 64 -27.37 -1.61 -4.68
CA GLU A 64 -28.63 -1.11 -5.21
C GLU A 64 -29.29 -0.22 -4.15
N VAL A 65 -28.98 1.08 -4.19
CA VAL A 65 -29.60 2.08 -3.31
C VAL A 65 -31.03 2.34 -3.77
N LYS A 66 -32.00 1.66 -3.13
CA LYS A 66 -33.42 1.96 -3.36
C LYS A 66 -33.84 3.17 -2.54
N PRO A 67 -34.40 4.22 -3.18
CA PRO A 67 -34.98 5.34 -2.46
C PRO A 67 -36.05 4.83 -1.48
N VAL A 68 -35.81 5.01 -0.18
CA VAL A 68 -36.79 4.62 0.84
C VAL A 68 -37.65 5.83 1.13
N LYS A 69 -38.97 5.65 1.08
CA LYS A 69 -39.90 6.70 1.48
C LYS A 69 -39.70 6.97 2.98
N PRO A 70 -39.43 8.22 3.40
CA PRO A 70 -39.20 8.52 4.80
C PRO A 70 -40.46 8.19 5.61
N LYS A 71 -40.29 7.48 6.73
CA LYS A 71 -41.39 7.10 7.63
C LYS A 71 -41.95 8.29 8.41
N VAL A 72 -41.17 9.36 8.51
CA VAL A 72 -41.54 10.57 9.23
C VAL A 72 -41.93 11.65 8.21
N PRO A 73 -43.04 12.35 8.41
CA PRO A 73 -43.38 13.51 7.59
C PRO A 73 -42.22 14.49 7.61
N LEU A 74 -41.65 14.78 6.44
CA LEU A 74 -40.74 15.89 6.28
C LEU A 74 -41.53 17.16 6.57
N MET A 75 -41.27 17.79 7.71
CA MET A 75 -41.78 19.13 7.97
C MET A 75 -41.12 20.06 6.95
N LEU A 76 -41.84 20.36 5.87
CA LEU A 76 -41.49 21.44 4.97
C LEU A 76 -41.63 22.74 5.75
N VAL A 77 -40.52 23.20 6.33
CA VAL A 77 -40.41 24.56 6.84
C VAL A 77 -40.52 25.46 5.62
N LYS A 78 -41.73 25.97 5.35
CA LYS A 78 -41.92 27.09 4.44
C LYS A 78 -41.23 28.28 5.09
N LEU A 79 -40.05 28.61 4.59
CA LEU A 79 -39.48 29.94 4.77
C LEU A 79 -40.41 30.90 4.01
N SER A 80 -41.45 31.39 4.68
CA SER A 80 -42.23 32.52 4.21
C SER A 80 -41.31 33.75 4.26
N GLY A 81 -40.70 34.06 3.13
CA GLY A 81 -40.09 35.36 2.90
C GLY A 81 -41.18 36.41 2.71
N SER A 82 -41.05 37.48 3.51
CA SER A 82 -41.65 38.83 3.44
C SER A 82 -43.15 39.01 3.18
#